data_AF-A0A1J8Q658-F1
#
_entry.id   AF-A0A1J8Q658-F1
#
_cell.length_a   1.000
_cell.length_b   1.000
_cell.length_c   1.000
_cell.angle_alpha   90.00
_cell.angle_beta   90.00
_cell.angle_gamma   90.00
#
_symmetry.space_group_name_H-M   'P 1'
#
loop_
_entity.id
_entity.type
_entity.pdbx_description
1 polymer ?
#
loop_
_entity_poly.entity_id
_entity_poly.type
_entity_poly.pdbx_seq_one_letter_code
_entity_poly.pdbx_strand_id
1 'polypeptide(L)'
;WSYSTAFARYGDEWRLSKRILHQTFRAESALKFRPMQIRRTRELIVNLIDDPQHYHAHFATFSSSITMSVIYDYETSARDDPQILVVVNAMEAGNVMMTPERAMILKLFPFLLNLPDWCPGSSIKRDAQISTNFADEMANVPFDYAKQHMANYSISSRSSMVGEHLQRMEEQDETLKPMFETTLRNAAFTAIGGK
;
A
#
# COMPACT_ATOMS: atom_id res chain seq x y z
N TRP A 1 6.35 8.29 -0.12
CA TRP A 1 5.12 8.69 0.62
C TRP A 1 4.23 9.70 -0.11
N SER A 2 4.69 10.31 -1.22
CA SER A 2 3.88 11.18 -2.09
C SER A 2 2.63 10.50 -2.66
N TYR A 3 2.65 9.16 -2.81
CA TYR A 3 1.48 8.36 -3.22
C TYR A 3 0.33 8.38 -2.20
N SER A 4 0.59 8.71 -0.93
CA SER A 4 -0.43 8.67 0.12
C SER A 4 -1.44 9.80 -0.06
N THR A 5 -2.68 9.43 -0.34
CA THR A 5 -3.80 10.36 -0.51
C THR A 5 -4.22 11.01 0.82
N ALA A 6 -3.77 10.46 1.95
CA ALA A 6 -3.93 11.07 3.27
C ALA A 6 -3.13 12.39 3.40
N PHE A 7 -2.02 12.53 2.66
CA PHE A 7 -1.19 13.74 2.62
C PHE A 7 -1.43 14.60 1.38
N ALA A 8 -2.28 14.16 0.46
CA ALA A 8 -2.57 14.89 -0.77
C ALA A 8 -3.42 16.13 -0.49
N ARG A 9 -3.20 17.19 -1.29
CA ARG A 9 -4.04 18.39 -1.26
C ARG A 9 -5.42 18.07 -1.83
N TYR A 10 -6.45 18.72 -1.29
CA TYR A 10 -7.80 18.60 -1.85
C TYR A 10 -7.83 19.01 -3.33
N GLY A 11 -8.43 18.17 -4.17
CA GLY A 11 -8.48 18.34 -5.62
C GLY A 11 -9.30 17.22 -6.28
N ASP A 12 -9.33 17.19 -7.62
CA ASP A 12 -10.02 16.11 -8.36
C ASP A 12 -9.39 14.75 -8.11
N GLU A 13 -8.05 14.65 -8.08
CA GLU A 13 -7.32 13.42 -7.80
C GLU A 13 -7.65 12.87 -6.40
N TRP A 14 -7.67 13.72 -5.38
CA TRP A 14 -8.03 13.33 -4.02
C TRP A 14 -9.48 12.84 -3.94
N ARG A 15 -10.41 13.56 -4.58
CA ARG A 15 -11.83 13.18 -4.62
C ARG A 15 -12.04 11.83 -5.32
N LEU A 16 -11.33 11.60 -6.42
CA LEU A 16 -11.37 10.35 -7.16
C LEU A 16 -10.77 9.20 -6.33
N SER A 17 -9.61 9.41 -5.71
CA SER A 17 -9.01 8.43 -4.79
C SER A 17 -9.96 8.04 -3.66
N LYS A 18 -10.58 9.03 -3.01
CA LYS A 18 -11.57 8.81 -1.95
C LYS A 18 -12.78 8.03 -2.45
N ARG A 19 -13.24 8.29 -3.67
CA ARG A 19 -14.34 7.55 -4.31
C ARG A 19 -13.96 6.09 -4.55
N ILE A 20 -12.77 5.81 -5.08
CA ILE A 20 -12.25 4.45 -5.31
C ILE A 20 -12.22 3.66 -3.99
N LEU A 21 -11.59 4.25 -2.97
CA LEU A 21 -11.50 3.65 -1.64
C LEU A 21 -12.89 3.38 -1.04
N HIS A 22 -13.77 4.38 -1.07
CA HIS A 22 -15.10 4.25 -0.50
C HIS A 22 -15.96 3.19 -1.21
N GLN A 23 -15.91 3.12 -2.54
CA GLN A 23 -16.64 2.12 -3.32
C GLN A 23 -16.18 0.69 -2.99
N THR A 24 -14.88 0.53 -2.74
CA THR A 24 -14.26 -0.76 -2.40
C THR A 24 -14.60 -1.18 -0.98
N PHE A 25 -14.47 -0.27 -0.01
CA PHE A 25 -14.56 -0.58 1.42
C PHE A 25 -15.90 -0.23 2.08
N ARG A 26 -16.92 0.22 1.33
CA ARG A 26 -18.28 0.39 1.87
C ARG A 26 -18.83 -0.93 2.41
N ALA A 27 -19.70 -0.84 3.43
CA ALA A 27 -20.20 -2.00 4.17
C ALA A 27 -20.79 -3.11 3.28
N GLU A 28 -21.55 -2.75 2.24
CA GLU A 28 -22.13 -3.70 1.29
C GLU A 28 -21.06 -4.44 0.48
N SER A 29 -20.07 -3.73 -0.05
CA SER A 29 -18.96 -4.31 -0.82
C SER A 29 -18.07 -5.18 0.08
N ALA A 30 -17.87 -4.79 1.33
CA ALA A 30 -16.98 -5.48 2.26
C ALA A 30 -17.42 -6.91 2.60
N LEU A 31 -18.71 -7.23 2.47
CA LEU A 31 -19.25 -8.58 2.72
C LEU A 31 -18.60 -9.65 1.84
N LYS A 32 -18.20 -9.30 0.60
CA LYS A 32 -17.55 -10.23 -0.33
C LYS A 32 -16.19 -10.72 0.15
N PHE A 33 -15.53 -9.97 1.05
CA PHE A 33 -14.21 -10.31 1.58
C PHE A 33 -14.26 -11.25 2.80
N ARG A 34 -15.43 -11.45 3.41
CA ARG A 34 -15.57 -12.27 4.63
C ARG A 34 -14.99 -13.68 4.51
N PRO A 35 -15.24 -14.46 3.43
CA PRO A 35 -14.67 -15.80 3.32
C PRO A 35 -13.14 -15.80 3.37
N MET A 36 -12.51 -14.86 2.66
CA MET A 36 -11.07 -14.68 2.67
C MET A 36 -10.56 -14.22 4.04
N GLN A 37 -11.22 -13.28 4.70
CA GLN A 37 -10.86 -12.82 6.04
C GLN A 37 -10.89 -13.99 7.04
N ILE A 38 -11.93 -14.82 7.02
CA ILE A 38 -12.03 -16.02 7.88
C ILE A 38 -10.86 -16.97 7.63
N ARG A 39 -10.49 -17.22 6.36
CA ARG A 39 -9.33 -18.05 6.01
C ARG A 39 -8.05 -17.49 6.63
N ARG A 40 -7.77 -16.20 6.44
CA ARG A 40 -6.58 -15.54 7.01
C ARG A 40 -6.62 -15.48 8.54
N THR A 41 -7.78 -15.36 9.16
CA THR A 41 -7.91 -15.37 10.62
C THR A 41 -7.56 -16.74 11.20
N ARG A 42 -7.93 -17.83 10.52
CA ARG A 42 -7.51 -19.18 10.94
C ARG A 42 -5.99 -19.34 10.87
N GLU A 43 -5.36 -18.85 9.81
CA GLU A 43 -3.89 -18.83 9.67
C GLU A 43 -3.22 -18.02 10.80
N LEU A 44 -3.77 -16.84 11.13
CA LEU A 44 -3.33 -16.02 12.26
C LEU A 44 -3.39 -16.79 13.59
N ILE A 45 -4.51 -17.48 13.86
CA ILE A 45 -4.70 -18.25 15.10
C ILE A 45 -3.65 -19.38 15.18
N VAL A 46 -3.40 -20.10 14.09
CA VAL A 46 -2.38 -21.15 14.05
C VAL A 46 -0.99 -20.57 14.33
N ASN A 47 -0.62 -19.47 13.66
CA ASN A 47 0.68 -18.83 13.87
C ASN A 47 0.85 -18.28 15.30
N LEU A 48 -0.22 -17.79 15.94
CA LEU A 48 -0.20 -17.34 17.34
C LEU A 48 -0.02 -18.51 18.32
N ILE A 49 -0.56 -19.70 18.00
CA ILE A 49 -0.36 -20.90 18.82
C ILE A 49 1.07 -21.42 18.67
N ASP A 50 1.59 -21.44 17.44
CA ASP A 50 2.93 -21.93 17.13
C ASP A 50 4.03 -21.01 17.70
N ASP A 51 3.85 -19.69 17.61
CA ASP A 51 4.84 -18.69 18.03
C ASP A 51 4.16 -17.45 18.64
N PRO A 52 3.72 -17.54 19.91
CA PRO A 52 3.02 -16.44 20.59
C PRO A 52 3.92 -15.23 20.88
N GLN A 53 5.25 -15.40 20.92
CA GLN A 53 6.18 -14.31 21.26
C GLN A 53 6.25 -13.27 20.15
N HIS A 54 6.09 -13.67 18.90
CA HIS A 54 6.10 -12.80 17.73
C HIS A 54 4.70 -12.38 17.27
N TYR A 55 3.74 -12.26 18.19
CA TYR A 55 2.34 -11.91 17.88
C TYR A 55 2.19 -10.66 16.99
N HIS A 56 3.02 -9.63 17.22
CA HIS A 56 3.00 -8.39 16.46
C HIS A 56 3.26 -8.62 14.96
N ALA A 57 4.23 -9.48 14.63
CA ALA A 57 4.53 -9.86 13.26
C ALA A 57 3.37 -10.64 12.64
N HIS A 58 2.74 -11.53 13.40
CA HIS A 58 1.57 -12.29 12.91
C HIS A 58 0.39 -11.38 12.58
N PHE A 59 0.10 -10.37 13.41
CA PHE A 59 -0.93 -9.37 13.12
C PHE A 59 -0.58 -8.49 11.91
N ALA A 60 0.69 -8.08 11.78
CA ALA A 60 1.16 -7.31 10.64
C ALA A 60 0.98 -8.11 9.33
N THR A 61 1.41 -9.37 9.31
CA THR A 61 1.22 -10.29 8.18
C THR A 61 -0.26 -10.52 7.90
N PHE A 62 -1.08 -10.84 8.90
CA PHE A 62 -2.53 -11.04 8.72
C PHE A 62 -3.21 -9.83 8.06
N SER A 63 -2.94 -8.65 8.59
CA SER A 63 -3.50 -7.41 8.06
C SER A 63 -3.01 -7.17 6.63
N SER A 64 -1.72 -7.36 6.36
CA SER A 64 -1.13 -7.16 5.02
C SER A 64 -1.65 -8.17 4.01
N SER A 65 -1.85 -9.42 4.41
CA SER A 65 -2.46 -10.47 3.60
C SER A 65 -3.89 -10.14 3.20
N ILE A 66 -4.71 -9.66 4.15
CA ILE A 66 -6.08 -9.22 3.85
C ILE A 66 -6.05 -8.08 2.84
N THR A 67 -5.27 -7.04 3.11
CA THR A 67 -5.24 -5.84 2.26
C THR A 67 -4.74 -6.15 0.86
N MET A 68 -3.68 -6.96 0.72
CA MET A 68 -3.15 -7.39 -0.57
C MET A 68 -4.15 -8.23 -1.37
N SER A 69 -4.89 -9.13 -0.71
CA SER A 69 -5.96 -9.89 -1.34
C SER A 69 -7.14 -9.00 -1.77
N VAL A 70 -7.50 -7.98 -0.99
CA VAL A 70 -8.60 -7.06 -1.38
C VAL A 70 -8.20 -6.14 -2.54
N ILE A 71 -7.00 -5.58 -2.49
CA ILE A 71 -6.59 -4.53 -3.42
C ILE A 71 -6.13 -5.10 -4.76
N TYR A 72 -5.32 -6.16 -4.73
CA TYR A 72 -4.65 -6.71 -5.90
C TYR A 72 -5.07 -8.14 -6.22
N ASP A 73 -5.93 -8.73 -5.38
CA ASP A 73 -6.25 -10.16 -5.46
C ASP A 73 -5.00 -11.06 -5.33
N TYR A 74 -4.03 -10.56 -4.57
CA TYR A 74 -2.81 -11.30 -4.33
C TYR A 74 -3.04 -12.41 -3.29
N GLU A 75 -2.73 -13.65 -3.68
CA GLU A 75 -2.75 -14.80 -2.78
C GLU A 75 -1.41 -14.90 -2.05
N THR A 76 -1.37 -14.31 -0.86
CA THR A 76 -0.17 -14.35 -0.01
C THR A 76 0.13 -15.73 0.53
N SER A 77 1.42 -16.02 0.59
CA SER A 77 1.98 -17.16 1.31
C SER A 77 1.77 -17.00 2.82
N ALA A 78 1.66 -18.13 3.54
CA ALA A 78 1.39 -18.10 4.98
C ALA A 78 2.55 -17.53 5.81
N ARG A 79 3.79 -17.60 5.30
CA ARG A 79 5.02 -17.10 5.92
C ARG A 79 5.95 -16.52 4.86
N ASP A 80 6.73 -15.50 5.25
CA ASP A 80 7.82 -14.89 4.48
C ASP A 80 7.46 -14.50 3.04
N ASP A 81 6.24 -14.01 2.84
CA ASP A 81 5.77 -13.59 1.53
C ASP A 81 6.53 -12.34 1.05
N PRO A 82 7.18 -12.36 -0.14
CA PRO A 82 8.00 -11.25 -0.61
C PRO A 82 7.25 -9.93 -0.74
N GLN A 83 5.98 -9.93 -1.17
CA GLN A 83 5.22 -8.69 -1.30
C GLN A 83 4.77 -8.16 0.06
N ILE A 84 4.53 -9.05 1.02
CA ILE A 84 4.25 -8.65 2.40
C ILE A 84 5.48 -8.04 3.05
N LEU A 85 6.67 -8.59 2.83
CA LEU A 85 7.92 -8.03 3.31
C LEU A 85 8.16 -6.62 2.74
N VAL A 86 7.87 -6.39 1.46
CA VAL A 86 7.94 -5.03 0.86
C VAL A 86 7.03 -4.06 1.63
N VAL A 87 5.79 -4.45 1.92
CA VAL A 87 4.84 -3.60 2.67
C VAL A 87 5.32 -3.34 4.11
N VAL A 88 5.76 -4.38 4.82
CA VAL A 88 6.22 -4.28 6.21
C VAL A 88 7.46 -3.39 6.31
N ASN A 89 8.48 -3.63 5.48
CA ASN A 89 9.71 -2.83 5.46
C ASN A 89 9.42 -1.37 5.10
N ALA A 90 8.52 -1.12 4.16
CA ALA A 90 8.09 0.23 3.83
C ALA A 90 7.40 0.92 5.00
N MET A 91 6.48 0.25 5.69
CA MET A 91 5.81 0.81 6.87
C MET A 91 6.80 1.11 8.00
N GLU A 92 7.76 0.22 8.27
CA GLU A 92 8.79 0.45 9.30
C GLU A 92 9.68 1.65 8.95
N ALA A 93 10.21 1.71 7.72
CA ALA A 93 11.01 2.85 7.26
C ALA A 93 10.21 4.16 7.20
N GLY A 94 8.91 4.08 6.96
CA GLY A 94 7.97 5.19 7.01
C GLY A 94 7.76 5.73 8.41
N ASN A 95 7.43 4.85 9.34
CA ASN A 95 7.15 5.20 10.73
C ASN A 95 8.33 5.90 11.40
N VAL A 96 9.56 5.50 11.08
CA VAL A 96 10.77 6.19 11.56
C VAL A 96 10.84 7.63 11.02
N MET A 97 10.44 7.87 9.77
CA MET A 97 10.51 9.21 9.14
C MET A 97 9.33 10.12 9.42
N MET A 98 8.14 9.58 9.63
CA MET A 98 6.91 10.36 9.82
C MET A 98 6.65 10.76 11.28
N THR A 99 7.69 10.74 12.12
CA THR A 99 7.59 11.21 13.50
C THR A 99 7.41 12.73 13.56
N PRO A 100 6.64 13.27 14.52
CA PRO A 100 6.48 14.72 14.70
C PRO A 100 7.81 15.46 14.85
N GLU A 101 8.79 14.85 15.52
CA GLU A 101 10.12 15.42 15.74
C GLU A 101 10.86 15.60 14.43
N ARG A 102 10.91 14.56 13.58
CA ARG A 102 11.58 14.65 12.27
C ARG A 102 10.85 15.61 11.34
N ALA A 103 9.52 15.60 11.36
CA ALA A 103 8.72 16.55 10.58
C ALA A 103 9.01 18.01 10.98
N MET A 104 9.12 18.29 12.28
CA MET A 104 9.46 19.62 12.79
C MET A 104 10.88 20.05 12.38
N ILE A 105 11.86 19.15 12.50
CA ILE A 105 13.26 19.41 12.09
C ILE A 105 13.32 19.75 10.60
N LEU A 106 12.66 18.96 9.74
CA LEU A 106 12.64 19.20 8.29
C LEU A 106 11.91 20.48 7.90
N LYS A 107 10.87 20.85 8.67
CA LYS A 107 10.15 22.12 8.46
C LYS A 107 10.99 23.34 8.83
N LEU A 108 11.80 23.26 9.89
CA LEU A 108 12.67 24.35 10.33
C LEU A 108 13.99 24.41 9.54
N PHE A 109 14.53 23.26 9.15
CA PHE A 109 15.84 23.13 8.52
C PHE A 109 15.76 22.30 7.23
N PRO A 110 15.11 22.81 6.17
CA PRO A 110 14.92 22.06 4.93
C PRO A 110 16.24 21.73 4.20
N PHE A 111 17.32 22.47 4.47
CA PHE A 111 18.63 22.23 3.88
C PHE A 111 19.25 20.87 4.28
N LEU A 112 18.75 20.24 5.35
CA LEU A 112 19.22 18.92 5.81
C LEU A 112 19.03 17.82 4.74
N LEU A 113 18.04 17.96 3.86
CA LEU A 113 17.83 17.02 2.74
C LEU A 113 18.86 17.18 1.61
N ASN A 114 19.58 18.30 1.58
CA ASN A 114 20.58 18.61 0.56
C ASN A 114 22.03 18.44 1.06
N LEU A 115 22.21 17.97 2.30
CA LEU A 115 23.55 17.77 2.85
C LEU A 115 24.33 16.71 2.05
N PRO A 116 25.66 16.91 1.88
CA PRO A 116 26.54 15.84 1.44
C PRO A 116 26.51 14.65 2.41
N ASP A 117 26.67 13.44 1.90
CA ASP A 117 26.49 12.22 2.71
C ASP A 117 27.51 12.07 3.85
N TRP A 118 28.66 12.75 3.74
CA TRP A 118 29.73 12.79 4.74
C TRP A 118 29.47 13.78 5.89
N CYS A 119 28.48 14.67 5.77
CA CYS A 119 28.24 15.73 6.74
C CYS A 119 27.52 15.19 8.01
N PRO A 120 27.86 15.66 9.22
CA PRO A 120 27.08 15.36 10.43
C PRO A 120 25.62 15.79 10.26
N GLY A 121 24.67 14.87 10.50
CA GLY A 121 23.25 15.12 10.25
C GLY A 121 22.72 14.62 8.89
N SER A 122 23.58 14.04 8.04
CA SER A 122 23.16 13.39 6.78
C SER A 122 22.30 12.14 6.98
N SER A 123 22.17 11.62 8.21
CA SER A 123 21.29 10.49 8.53
C SER A 123 19.83 10.77 8.17
N ILE A 124 19.34 11.99 8.39
CA ILE A 124 17.95 12.35 8.05
C ILE A 124 17.72 12.25 6.55
N LYS A 125 18.66 12.73 5.73
CA LYS A 125 18.62 12.59 4.26
C LYS A 125 18.66 11.12 3.85
N ARG A 126 19.57 10.34 4.42
CA ARG A 126 19.72 8.90 4.12
C ARG A 126 18.45 8.12 4.46
N ASP A 127 17.90 8.34 5.65
CA ASP A 127 16.66 7.71 6.09
C ASP A 127 15.47 8.14 5.21
N ALA A 128 15.42 9.40 4.77
CA ALA A 128 14.39 9.88 3.84
C ALA A 128 14.49 9.17 2.49
N GLN A 129 15.71 8.97 1.99
CA GLN A 129 15.94 8.28 0.72
C GLN A 129 15.57 6.80 0.82
N ILE A 130 15.97 6.10 1.88
CA ILE A 130 15.58 4.72 2.14
C ILE A 130 14.05 4.59 2.22
N SER A 131 13.41 5.46 2.99
CA SER A 131 11.96 5.48 3.15
C SER A 131 11.23 5.79 1.83
N THR A 132 11.82 6.60 0.95
CA THR A 132 11.28 6.90 -0.39
C THR A 132 11.38 5.68 -1.29
N ASN A 133 12.53 5.01 -1.34
CA ASN A 133 12.73 3.80 -2.14
C ASN A 133 11.75 2.70 -1.74
N PHE A 134 11.59 2.44 -0.44
CA PHE A 134 10.61 1.46 0.01
C PHE A 134 9.17 1.86 -0.31
N ALA A 135 8.83 3.15 -0.24
CA ALA A 135 7.51 3.62 -0.64
C ALA A 135 7.27 3.44 -2.16
N ASP A 136 8.29 3.63 -2.99
CA ASP A 136 8.22 3.34 -4.42
C ASP A 136 8.02 1.84 -4.68
N GLU A 137 8.75 0.96 -4.00
CA GLU A 137 8.55 -0.48 -4.09
C GLU A 137 7.14 -0.89 -3.68
N MET A 138 6.67 -0.39 -2.53
CA MET A 138 5.33 -0.66 -2.01
C MET A 138 4.22 -0.18 -2.94
N ALA A 139 4.41 0.95 -3.64
CA ALA A 139 3.45 1.47 -4.59
C ALA A 139 3.43 0.68 -5.91
N ASN A 140 4.61 0.30 -6.40
CA ASN A 140 4.77 -0.20 -7.76
C ASN A 140 4.74 -1.73 -7.84
N VAL A 141 5.41 -2.45 -6.94
CA VAL A 141 5.57 -3.91 -7.05
C VAL A 141 4.22 -4.65 -7.03
N PRO A 142 3.33 -4.43 -6.03
CA PRO A 142 1.98 -5.02 -6.05
C PRO A 142 1.12 -4.58 -7.24
N PHE A 143 1.25 -3.32 -7.65
CA PHE A 143 0.41 -2.74 -8.70
C PHE A 143 0.77 -3.29 -10.08
N ASP A 144 2.07 -3.36 -10.37
CA ASP A 144 2.58 -3.94 -11.61
C ASP A 144 2.30 -5.44 -11.67
N TYR A 145 2.41 -6.15 -10.55
CA TYR A 145 1.98 -7.54 -10.44
C TYR A 145 0.51 -7.71 -10.85
N ALA A 146 -0.40 -6.89 -10.31
CA ALA A 146 -1.82 -6.97 -10.64
C ALA A 146 -2.09 -6.67 -12.11
N LYS A 147 -1.43 -5.65 -12.69
CA LYS A 147 -1.53 -5.33 -14.13
C LYS A 147 -1.09 -6.49 -15.01
N GLN A 148 0.05 -7.12 -14.69
CA GLN A 148 0.55 -8.28 -15.44
C GLN A 148 -0.37 -9.49 -15.29
N HIS A 149 -0.88 -9.74 -14.08
CA HIS A 149 -1.79 -10.85 -13.82
C HIS A 149 -3.09 -10.70 -14.63
N MET A 150 -3.64 -9.49 -14.71
CA MET A 150 -4.81 -9.19 -15.55
C MET A 150 -4.54 -9.38 -17.05
N ALA A 151 -3.37 -8.98 -17.54
CA ALA A 151 -3.02 -9.13 -18.95
C ALA A 151 -2.86 -10.61 -19.36
N ASN A 152 -2.34 -11.45 -18.45
CA ASN A 152 -2.00 -12.84 -18.74
C ASN A 152 -3.19 -13.80 -18.58
N TYR A 153 -4.16 -13.49 -17.71
CA TYR A 153 -5.33 -14.31 -17.48
C TYR A 153 -6.60 -13.57 -17.94
N SER A 154 -7.22 -13.98 -19.06
CA SER A 154 -8.55 -13.50 -19.49
C SER A 154 -9.69 -13.86 -18.53
N ILE A 155 -9.39 -14.34 -17.32
CA ILE A 155 -10.38 -14.81 -16.37
C ILE A 155 -10.87 -13.61 -15.54
N SER A 156 -12.02 -13.11 -15.96
CA SER A 156 -12.86 -12.07 -15.36
C SER A 156 -13.38 -12.36 -13.95
N SER A 157 -12.63 -13.07 -13.08
CA SER A 157 -13.22 -13.68 -11.88
C SER A 157 -12.42 -13.59 -10.60
N ARG A 158 -11.66 -12.50 -10.40
CA ARG A 158 -11.26 -12.14 -9.04
C ARG A 158 -11.48 -10.66 -8.75
N SER A 159 -12.36 -10.43 -7.78
CA SER A 159 -12.96 -9.15 -7.42
C SER A 159 -11.99 -8.33 -6.54
N SER A 160 -10.97 -7.75 -7.17
CA SER A 160 -10.06 -6.81 -6.50
C SER A 160 -10.37 -5.36 -6.82
N MET A 161 -9.95 -4.45 -5.94
CA MET A 161 -10.06 -3.02 -6.18
C MET A 161 -9.38 -2.62 -7.49
N VAL A 162 -8.09 -2.95 -7.64
CA VAL A 162 -7.32 -2.55 -8.82
C VAL A 162 -7.87 -3.21 -10.08
N GLY A 163 -8.22 -4.50 -10.01
CA GLY A 163 -8.81 -5.21 -11.14
C GLY A 163 -10.12 -4.61 -11.64
N GLU A 164 -11.07 -4.38 -10.73
CA GLU A 164 -12.38 -3.79 -11.07
C GLU A 164 -12.25 -2.38 -11.63
N HIS A 165 -11.34 -1.57 -11.09
CA HIS A 165 -11.14 -0.19 -11.54
C HIS A 165 -10.35 -0.10 -12.85
N LEU A 166 -9.36 -0.97 -13.10
CA LEU A 166 -8.67 -1.06 -14.38
C LEU A 166 -9.61 -1.52 -15.49
N GLN A 167 -10.50 -2.48 -15.24
CA GLN A 167 -11.50 -2.90 -16.22
C GLN A 167 -12.45 -1.75 -16.60
N ARG A 168 -12.93 -0.97 -15.63
CA ARG A 168 -13.75 0.23 -15.90
C ARG A 168 -12.99 1.34 -16.63
N MET A 169 -11.66 1.35 -16.54
CA MET A 169 -10.82 2.34 -17.23
C MET A 169 -10.73 2.07 -18.73
N GLU A 170 -10.91 0.82 -19.19
CA GLU A 170 -10.92 0.48 -20.62
C GLU A 170 -12.02 1.23 -21.39
N GLU A 171 -13.12 1.56 -20.70
CA GLU A 171 -14.27 2.29 -21.24
C GLU A 171 -14.09 3.83 -21.24
N GLN A 172 -13.00 4.35 -20.67
CA GLN A 172 -12.73 5.79 -20.60
C GLN A 172 -11.92 6.33 -21.79
N ASP A 173 -12.02 7.64 -22.02
CA ASP A 173 -11.19 8.38 -22.97
C ASP A 173 -9.70 8.12 -22.73
N GLU A 174 -8.95 7.81 -23.80
CA GLU A 174 -7.50 7.58 -23.77
C GLU A 174 -6.73 8.71 -23.08
N THR A 175 -7.21 9.95 -23.20
CA THR A 175 -6.58 11.11 -22.56
C THR A 175 -6.66 11.09 -21.03
N LEU A 176 -7.62 10.37 -20.44
CA LEU A 176 -7.85 10.31 -19.00
C LEU A 176 -7.20 9.09 -18.32
N LYS A 177 -6.85 8.06 -19.10
CA LYS A 177 -6.29 6.79 -18.58
C LYS A 177 -5.02 6.99 -17.73
N PRO A 178 -4.03 7.82 -18.10
CA PRO A 178 -2.81 7.99 -17.29
C PRO A 178 -3.09 8.61 -15.91
N MET A 179 -3.98 9.62 -15.86
CA MET A 179 -4.38 10.25 -14.61
C MET A 179 -5.16 9.27 -13.73
N PHE A 180 -6.08 8.51 -14.32
CA PHE A 180 -6.86 7.51 -13.59
C PHE A 180 -5.96 6.41 -13.03
N GLU A 181 -5.03 5.87 -13.81
CA GLU A 181 -4.08 4.85 -13.35
C GLU A 181 -3.21 5.36 -12.20
N THR A 182 -2.69 6.57 -12.32
CA THR A 182 -1.92 7.22 -11.24
C THR A 182 -2.76 7.37 -9.97
N THR A 183 -4.00 7.82 -10.11
CA THR A 183 -4.92 7.99 -8.98
C THR A 183 -5.27 6.64 -8.33
N LEU A 184 -5.50 5.61 -9.13
CA LEU A 184 -5.78 4.26 -8.66
C LEU A 184 -4.59 3.68 -7.89
N ARG A 185 -3.37 3.89 -8.37
CA ARG A 185 -2.13 3.50 -7.69
C ARG A 185 -1.98 4.22 -6.34
N ASN A 186 -2.23 5.53 -6.31
CA ASN A 186 -2.20 6.34 -5.09
C ASN A 186 -3.25 5.89 -4.06
N ALA A 187 -4.47 5.60 -4.52
CA ALA A 187 -5.53 5.03 -3.69
C ALA A 187 -5.14 3.65 -3.14
N ALA A 188 -4.58 2.77 -3.98
CA ALA A 188 -4.10 1.45 -3.57
C ALA A 188 -2.99 1.55 -2.51
N PHE A 189 -1.97 2.38 -2.74
CA PHE A 189 -0.92 2.66 -1.75
C PHE A 189 -1.51 3.12 -0.42
N THR A 190 -2.47 4.05 -0.46
CA THR A 190 -3.13 4.55 0.76
C THR A 190 -3.88 3.46 1.51
N ALA A 191 -4.59 2.57 0.81
CA ALA A 191 -5.33 1.49 1.46
C ALA A 191 -4.41 0.47 2.14
N ILE A 192 -3.19 0.26 1.63
CA ILE A 192 -2.19 -0.58 2.29
C ILE A 192 -1.61 0.11 3.53
N GLY A 193 -1.27 1.40 3.41
CA GLY A 193 -0.61 2.16 4.48
C GLY A 193 -1.53 2.75 5.56
N GLY A 194 -2.85 2.83 5.32
CA GLY A 194 -3.83 3.43 6.23
C GLY A 194 -4.25 2.55 7.41
N LYS A 195 -3.38 1.65 7.87
CA LYS A 195 -3.63 0.73 8.98
C LYS A 195 -3.34 1.34 10.34
#